data_AF-A0A3Q1AU17-F1
#
_entry.id   AF-A0A3Q1AU17-F1
#
_cell.length_a   1.000
_cell.length_b   1.000
_cell.length_c   1.000
_cell.angle_alpha   90.00
_cell.angle_beta   90.00
_cell.angle_gamma   90.00
#
_symmetry.space_group_name_H-M   'P 1'
#
loop_
_entity.id
_entity.type
_entity.pdbx_description
1 polymer ?
#
loop_
_entity_poly.entity_id
_entity_poly.type
_entity_poly.pdbx_seq_one_letter_code
_entity_poly.pdbx_strand_id
1 'polypeptide(L)'
;MMGFWQPVTNLRDYVSQNPPGATFFLCLLTLALSFICLSSYSSTHTLPNPDIAKDWNHLLSALSQFQLCVKENASSSDLLSSTSSALMEQEQDRRTTTNSIKSLSSVTRLHLKVPLVVTSSSPGGSLKDLSLHTTLNASQLQLEGTESVNLTLERLSGNTTYTCLTISAPANLLPMSLLPPMCPASEKNISPIHVDASNEMPTASQTCYSLHSKNDPTFTVMLTSEEQSVAVRHLLEVSGCLLTVCLMLCLAAGLTHSLTRRNNWNGLDLQNEPLIDA
;
A
#
# COMPACT_ATOMS: atom_id res chain seq x y z
N MET A 1 5.54 -50.93 38.56
CA MET A 1 4.51 -50.56 37.58
C MET A 1 4.92 -49.28 36.88
N MET A 2 5.06 -49.30 35.56
CA MET A 2 5.40 -48.12 34.74
C MET A 2 4.28 -47.08 34.92
N GLY A 3 4.62 -45.93 35.52
CA GLY A 3 3.69 -44.81 35.66
C GLY A 3 3.27 -44.32 34.28
N PHE A 4 1.98 -44.41 33.97
CA PHE A 4 1.40 -43.87 32.75
C PHE A 4 1.76 -42.38 32.65
N TRP A 5 2.55 -42.02 31.64
CA TRP A 5 2.79 -40.64 31.27
C TRP A 5 1.44 -39.99 30.95
N GLN A 6 0.98 -39.07 31.82
CA GLN A 6 -0.19 -38.21 31.55
C GLN A 6 0.29 -36.77 31.30
N PRO A 7 0.93 -36.49 30.15
CA PRO A 7 1.49 -35.17 29.86
C PRO A 7 0.41 -34.09 29.81
N VAL A 8 -0.80 -34.42 29.36
CA VAL A 8 -1.93 -33.49 29.24
C VAL A 8 -2.42 -32.99 30.60
N THR A 9 -2.48 -33.85 31.62
CA THR A 9 -2.93 -33.46 32.96
C THR A 9 -1.87 -32.62 33.67
N ASN A 10 -0.59 -32.98 33.54
CA ASN A 10 0.53 -32.22 34.10
C ASN A 10 0.65 -30.81 33.46
N LEU A 11 0.42 -30.70 32.15
CA LEU A 11 0.42 -29.41 31.45
C LEU A 11 -0.74 -28.52 31.93
N ARG A 12 -1.93 -29.11 32.11
CA ARG A 12 -3.12 -28.40 32.61
C ARG A 12 -2.91 -27.85 34.02
N ASP A 13 -2.30 -28.63 34.91
CA ASP A 13 -2.00 -28.19 36.28
C ASP A 13 -0.95 -27.08 36.28
N TYR A 14 0.08 -27.19 35.44
CA TYR A 14 1.10 -26.15 35.27
C TYR A 14 0.53 -24.82 34.76
N VAL A 15 -0.35 -24.87 33.75
CA VAL A 15 -1.04 -23.69 33.19
C VAL A 15 -1.87 -22.99 34.27
N SER A 16 -2.47 -23.76 35.19
CA SER A 16 -3.29 -23.23 36.28
C SER A 16 -2.45 -22.60 37.40
N GLN A 17 -1.23 -23.08 37.61
CA GLN A 17 -0.32 -22.61 38.65
C GLN A 17 0.62 -21.47 38.18
N ASN A 18 0.87 -21.33 36.87
CA ASN A 18 1.82 -20.35 36.30
C ASN A 18 1.17 -19.47 35.20
N PRO A 19 0.27 -18.54 35.57
CA PRO A 19 -0.49 -17.74 34.61
C PRO A 19 0.37 -16.94 33.60
N PRO A 20 1.46 -16.25 33.99
CA PRO A 20 2.31 -15.54 33.02
C PRO A 20 2.97 -16.45 31.99
N GLY A 21 3.44 -17.63 32.42
CA GLY A 21 4.08 -18.60 31.51
C GLY A 21 3.10 -19.17 30.49
N ALA A 22 1.85 -19.43 30.90
CA ALA A 22 0.80 -19.87 30.00
C ALA A 22 0.46 -18.81 28.94
N THR A 23 0.35 -17.53 29.35
CA THR A 23 0.09 -16.44 28.39
C THR A 23 1.23 -16.28 27.39
N PHE A 24 2.48 -16.31 27.84
CA PHE A 24 3.66 -16.25 26.97
C PHE A 24 3.67 -17.38 25.94
N PHE A 25 3.42 -18.62 26.39
CA PHE A 25 3.30 -19.78 25.50
C PHE A 25 2.21 -19.59 24.45
N LEU A 26 1.02 -19.14 24.85
CA LEU A 26 -0.08 -18.90 23.91
C LEU A 26 0.27 -17.82 22.90
N CYS A 27 0.93 -16.74 23.31
CA CYS A 27 1.41 -15.70 22.39
C CYS A 27 2.42 -16.22 21.37
N LEU A 28 3.38 -17.06 21.79
CA LEU A 28 4.33 -17.67 20.85
C LEU A 28 3.64 -18.62 19.88
N LEU A 29 2.68 -19.40 20.37
CA LEU A 29 1.92 -20.33 19.56
C LEU A 29 1.05 -19.59 18.53
N THR A 30 0.32 -18.55 18.93
CA THR A 30 -0.50 -17.75 18.00
C THR A 30 0.36 -17.03 16.98
N LEU A 31 1.53 -16.51 17.39
CA LEU A 31 2.49 -15.91 16.47
C LEU A 31 3.00 -16.93 15.44
N ALA A 32 3.39 -18.14 15.87
CA ALA A 32 3.82 -19.20 14.97
C ALA A 32 2.73 -19.58 13.95
N LEU A 33 1.48 -19.75 14.42
CA LEU A 33 0.34 -20.03 13.55
C LEU A 33 0.08 -18.90 12.55
N SER A 34 0.19 -17.64 12.99
CA SER A 34 0.02 -16.48 12.11
C SER A 34 1.07 -16.45 10.99
N PHE A 35 2.33 -16.79 11.28
CA PHE A 35 3.39 -16.87 10.27
C PHE A 35 3.17 -18.03 9.29
N ILE A 36 2.66 -19.17 9.76
CA ILE A 36 2.29 -20.28 8.87
C ILE A 36 1.13 -19.88 7.95
N CYS A 37 0.09 -19.24 8.48
CA CYS A 37 -1.03 -18.75 7.68
C CYS A 37 -0.57 -17.70 6.65
N LEU A 38 0.27 -16.76 7.06
CA LEU A 38 0.80 -15.72 6.19
C LEU A 38 1.71 -16.31 5.11
N SER A 39 2.52 -17.32 5.45
CA SER A 39 3.33 -18.09 4.50
C SER A 39 2.45 -18.80 3.46
N SER A 40 1.40 -19.50 3.90
CA SER A 40 0.45 -20.16 3.00
C SER A 40 -0.27 -19.16 2.08
N TYR A 41 -0.65 -18.00 2.61
CA TYR A 41 -1.28 -16.95 1.82
C TYR A 41 -0.30 -16.39 0.78
N SER A 42 0.91 -16.04 1.21
CA SER A 42 1.97 -15.56 0.33
C SER A 42 2.42 -16.61 -0.69
N SER A 43 2.20 -17.91 -0.47
CA SER A 43 2.52 -18.92 -1.49
C SER A 43 1.44 -19.03 -2.58
N THR A 44 0.23 -18.56 -2.32
CA THR A 44 -0.93 -18.72 -3.23
C THR A 44 -1.30 -17.43 -3.94
N HIS A 45 -0.97 -16.28 -3.35
CA HIS A 45 -1.28 -14.96 -3.87
C HIS A 45 0.00 -14.22 -4.18
N THR A 46 0.08 -13.61 -5.37
CA THR A 46 1.17 -12.68 -5.69
C THR A 46 0.97 -11.40 -4.89
N LEU A 47 2.03 -10.96 -4.20
CA LEU A 47 1.99 -9.78 -3.34
C LEU A 47 2.64 -8.58 -4.05
N PRO A 48 2.17 -7.35 -3.79
CA PRO A 48 2.80 -6.13 -4.32
C PRO A 48 4.20 -5.96 -3.72
N ASN A 49 5.13 -5.46 -4.52
CA ASN A 49 6.49 -5.18 -4.07
C ASN A 49 6.49 -3.92 -3.16
N PRO A 50 6.88 -4.04 -1.88
CA PRO A 50 6.87 -2.93 -0.93
C PRO A 50 7.96 -1.87 -1.20
N ASP A 51 8.99 -2.19 -1.99
CA ASP A 51 10.09 -1.27 -2.30
C ASP A 51 9.71 -0.24 -3.37
N ILE A 52 8.58 -0.45 -4.05
CA ILE A 52 8.08 0.45 -5.08
C ILE A 52 7.19 1.52 -4.44
N ALA A 53 7.81 2.65 -4.11
CA ALA A 53 7.11 3.80 -3.54
C ALA A 53 6.21 4.55 -4.55
N LYS A 54 6.44 4.34 -5.87
CA LYS A 54 5.77 5.09 -6.96
C LYS A 54 5.06 4.12 -7.90
N ASP A 55 3.74 4.03 -7.76
CA ASP A 55 2.86 3.21 -8.60
C ASP A 55 1.69 4.08 -9.12
N TRP A 56 1.26 3.80 -10.35
CA TRP A 56 0.07 4.39 -10.95
C TRP A 56 -1.19 4.12 -10.14
N ASN A 57 -1.38 2.94 -9.54
CA ASN A 57 -2.57 2.68 -8.72
C ASN A 57 -2.66 3.65 -7.53
N HIS A 58 -1.53 3.92 -6.87
CA HIS A 58 -1.44 4.90 -5.79
C HIS A 58 -1.73 6.33 -6.29
N LEU A 59 -1.10 6.74 -7.39
CA LEU A 59 -1.32 8.06 -8.00
C LEU A 59 -2.79 8.27 -8.39
N LEU A 60 -3.39 7.29 -9.07
CA LEU A 60 -4.79 7.35 -9.52
C LEU A 60 -5.75 7.30 -8.33
N SER A 61 -5.42 6.57 -7.26
CA SER A 61 -6.17 6.57 -6.01
C SER A 61 -6.09 7.92 -5.31
N ALA A 62 -4.91 8.52 -5.18
CA ALA A 62 -4.74 9.86 -4.62
C ALA A 62 -5.54 10.91 -5.43
N LEU A 63 -5.44 10.85 -6.76
CA LEU A 63 -6.20 11.73 -7.64
C LEU A 63 -7.72 11.55 -7.46
N SER A 64 -8.20 10.33 -7.20
CA SER A 64 -9.63 10.05 -7.00
C SER A 64 -10.21 10.62 -5.70
N GLN A 65 -9.36 11.04 -4.76
CA GLN A 65 -9.82 11.68 -3.51
C GLN A 65 -10.28 13.12 -3.74
N PHE A 66 -9.86 13.74 -4.85
CA PHE A 66 -10.23 15.11 -5.19
C PHE A 66 -11.50 15.16 -6.04
N GLN A 67 -12.27 16.22 -5.84
CA GLN A 67 -13.33 16.63 -6.74
C GLN A 67 -12.81 17.78 -7.60
N LEU A 68 -12.99 17.65 -8.92
CA LEU A 68 -12.56 18.65 -9.88
C LEU A 68 -13.71 19.59 -10.17
N CYS A 69 -13.65 20.80 -9.62
CA CYS A 69 -14.75 21.76 -9.72
C CYS A 69 -14.42 22.87 -10.73
N VAL A 70 -15.39 23.22 -11.56
CA VAL A 70 -15.24 24.32 -12.52
C VAL A 70 -14.98 25.60 -11.75
N LYS A 71 -13.94 26.31 -12.13
CA LYS A 71 -13.63 27.63 -11.57
C LYS A 71 -14.74 28.59 -11.97
N GLU A 72 -15.44 29.18 -11.01
CA GLU A 72 -16.32 30.31 -11.31
C GLU A 72 -15.45 31.42 -11.90
N ASN A 73 -15.83 31.95 -13.07
CA ASN A 73 -15.15 33.10 -13.63
C ASN A 73 -15.01 34.15 -12.53
N ALA A 74 -13.78 34.44 -12.11
CA ALA A 74 -13.46 35.65 -11.40
C ALA A 74 -13.91 36.78 -12.34
N SER A 75 -15.12 37.28 -12.09
CA SER A 75 -15.64 38.44 -12.79
C SER A 75 -14.68 39.59 -12.51
N SER A 76 -13.94 40.01 -13.54
CA SER A 76 -13.27 41.30 -13.62
C SER A 76 -12.50 41.75 -12.37
N SER A 77 -11.39 41.10 -12.05
CA SER A 77 -10.23 41.73 -11.38
C SER A 77 -9.04 40.79 -11.46
N ASP A 78 -8.41 40.76 -12.63
CA ASP A 78 -6.95 40.57 -12.80
C ASP A 78 -6.58 40.96 -14.26
N LEU A 79 -7.19 42.04 -14.75
CA LEU A 79 -6.61 42.82 -15.84
C LEU A 79 -5.69 43.88 -15.22
N LEU A 80 -4.53 43.45 -14.75
CA LEU A 80 -3.23 44.13 -14.87
C LEU A 80 -2.20 43.33 -14.05
N SER A 81 -1.04 43.09 -14.65
CA SER A 81 0.10 42.28 -14.16
C SER A 81 -0.07 40.82 -14.59
N SER A 82 0.29 40.41 -15.80
CA SER A 82 1.65 40.55 -16.35
C SER A 82 1.63 40.35 -17.87
N THR A 83 1.62 41.47 -18.60
CA THR A 83 2.13 41.52 -19.97
C THR A 83 3.64 41.74 -19.89
N SER A 84 4.44 40.69 -20.06
CA SER A 84 5.80 40.74 -20.65
C SER A 84 6.44 39.35 -20.62
N SER A 85 6.91 38.91 -21.80
CA SER A 85 7.87 37.82 -22.03
C SER A 85 7.33 36.39 -21.83
N ALA A 86 7.34 35.45 -22.79
CA ALA A 86 8.13 35.32 -24.00
C ALA A 86 7.35 34.50 -25.04
N LEU A 87 7.07 35.12 -26.19
CA LEU A 87 6.97 34.46 -27.48
C LEU A 87 8.29 34.80 -28.19
N MET A 88 8.90 33.80 -28.86
CA MET A 88 10.21 33.79 -29.55
C MET A 88 11.32 33.14 -28.72
N GLU A 89 11.66 31.88 -29.02
CA GLU A 89 12.88 31.56 -29.76
C GLU A 89 12.96 30.06 -30.07
N GLN A 90 12.79 29.75 -31.35
CA GLN A 90 13.19 28.52 -32.01
C GLN A 90 14.59 28.75 -32.60
N GLU A 91 15.49 27.78 -32.39
CA GLU A 91 16.76 27.51 -33.10
C GLU A 91 17.84 28.62 -33.23
N GLN A 92 18.96 28.45 -32.53
CA GLN A 92 20.30 28.59 -33.13
C GLN A 92 21.38 27.86 -32.30
N ASP A 93 22.00 26.87 -32.94
CA ASP A 93 23.22 26.16 -32.54
C ASP A 93 24.45 27.10 -32.47
N ARG A 94 25.17 27.12 -31.33
CA ARG A 94 26.65 27.30 -31.31
C ARG A 94 27.27 26.96 -29.94
N ARG A 95 28.02 25.86 -29.92
CA ARG A 95 28.95 25.38 -28.89
C ARG A 95 29.75 26.48 -28.17
N THR A 96 29.71 26.48 -26.82
CA THR A 96 30.95 26.52 -25.99
C THR A 96 30.73 25.88 -24.61
N THR A 97 31.46 24.80 -24.37
CA THR A 97 31.84 24.10 -23.13
C THR A 97 32.18 25.08 -21.98
N THR A 98 31.92 24.89 -20.68
CA THR A 98 32.28 23.76 -19.79
C THR A 98 31.73 24.02 -18.36
N ASN A 99 31.26 22.95 -17.70
CA ASN A 99 31.17 22.72 -16.24
C ASN A 99 30.26 23.59 -15.34
N SER A 100 29.01 23.14 -15.17
CA SER A 100 28.42 22.99 -13.83
C SER A 100 27.26 21.98 -13.89
N ILE A 101 27.51 20.76 -13.41
CA ILE A 101 26.49 19.71 -13.28
C ILE A 101 25.55 20.12 -12.13
N LYS A 102 24.41 20.71 -12.48
CA LYS A 102 23.21 20.75 -11.65
C LYS A 102 22.09 20.27 -12.56
N SER A 103 21.63 19.04 -12.35
CA SER A 103 20.67 18.36 -13.21
C SER A 103 19.42 19.21 -13.40
N LEU A 104 19.27 19.81 -14.57
CA LEU A 104 18.01 20.40 -14.99
C LEU A 104 17.08 19.21 -15.27
N SER A 105 16.19 18.88 -14.33
CA SER A 105 15.25 17.78 -14.50
C SER A 105 14.34 18.12 -15.68
N SER A 106 14.47 17.39 -16.79
CA SER A 106 13.65 17.59 -17.97
C SER A 106 12.20 17.24 -17.65
N VAL A 107 11.28 18.20 -17.84
CA VAL A 107 9.85 17.97 -17.70
C VAL A 107 9.42 16.88 -18.68
N THR A 108 8.81 15.81 -18.17
CA THR A 108 8.30 14.69 -18.96
C THR A 108 6.79 14.79 -19.06
N ARG A 109 6.27 14.59 -20.28
CA ARG A 109 4.83 14.58 -20.56
C ARG A 109 4.42 13.18 -21.03
N LEU A 110 3.48 12.56 -20.32
CA LEU A 110 2.92 11.24 -20.64
C LEU A 110 1.44 11.38 -20.98
N HIS A 111 0.95 10.63 -21.97
CA HIS A 111 -0.45 10.61 -22.39
C HIS A 111 -0.99 9.18 -22.39
N LEU A 112 -1.67 8.81 -21.31
CA LEU A 112 -1.86 7.42 -20.91
C LEU A 112 -3.33 7.06 -20.74
N LYS A 113 -3.68 5.82 -21.09
CA LYS A 113 -4.98 5.22 -20.87
C LYS A 113 -5.05 4.69 -19.44
N VAL A 114 -5.92 5.29 -18.62
CA VAL A 114 -6.04 4.94 -17.20
C VAL A 114 -7.47 4.52 -16.82
N PRO A 115 -7.64 3.59 -15.85
CA PRO A 115 -8.93 3.11 -15.36
C PRO A 115 -9.56 4.10 -14.38
N LEU A 116 -9.81 5.33 -14.85
CA LEU A 116 -10.53 6.37 -14.11
C LEU A 116 -11.93 6.57 -14.68
N VAL A 117 -12.92 6.54 -13.81
CA VAL A 117 -14.31 6.87 -14.13
C VAL A 117 -14.65 8.25 -13.59
N VAL A 118 -14.94 9.18 -14.49
CA VAL A 118 -15.44 10.53 -14.19
C VAL A 118 -16.96 10.49 -14.05
N THR A 119 -17.50 11.14 -13.02
CA THR A 119 -18.94 11.36 -12.82
C THR A 119 -19.18 12.83 -12.54
N SER A 120 -20.31 13.39 -12.98
CA SER A 120 -20.66 14.79 -12.72
C SER A 120 -21.62 14.89 -11.54
N SER A 121 -21.46 15.94 -10.72
CA SER A 121 -22.40 16.26 -9.64
C SER A 121 -23.76 16.75 -10.15
N SER A 122 -23.83 17.25 -11.39
CA SER A 122 -25.08 17.76 -11.98
C SER A 122 -25.81 16.65 -12.74
N PRO A 123 -27.10 16.38 -12.44
CA PRO A 123 -27.90 15.34 -13.10
C PRO A 123 -28.17 15.59 -14.60
N GLY A 124 -27.77 16.75 -15.14
CA GLY A 124 -27.83 17.08 -16.57
C GLY A 124 -26.46 17.34 -17.22
N GLY A 125 -25.35 17.12 -16.51
CA GLY A 125 -24.01 17.38 -17.03
C GLY A 125 -23.66 16.47 -18.22
N SER A 126 -23.43 17.05 -19.40
CA SER A 126 -22.97 16.29 -20.57
C SER A 126 -21.55 15.77 -20.33
N LEU A 127 -21.42 14.45 -20.18
CA LEU A 127 -20.13 13.75 -20.12
C LEU A 127 -19.58 13.36 -21.51
N LYS A 128 -20.17 13.91 -22.59
CA LYS A 128 -19.71 13.68 -23.96
C LYS A 128 -18.54 14.61 -24.27
N ASP A 129 -17.44 14.04 -24.73
CA ASP A 129 -16.25 14.77 -25.19
C ASP A 129 -15.80 15.83 -24.16
N LEU A 130 -15.36 15.35 -22.99
CA LEU A 130 -14.94 16.17 -21.85
C LEU A 130 -13.41 16.24 -21.76
N SER A 131 -12.86 17.44 -21.61
CA SER A 131 -11.44 17.66 -21.28
C SER A 131 -11.34 18.55 -20.04
N LEU A 132 -10.75 18.04 -18.97
CA LEU A 132 -10.58 18.75 -17.69
C LEU A 132 -9.09 19.01 -17.46
N HIS A 133 -8.71 20.25 -17.24
CA HIS A 133 -7.33 20.65 -16.94
C HIS A 133 -7.21 21.17 -15.52
N THR A 134 -6.24 20.62 -14.78
CA THR A 134 -5.96 21.02 -13.39
C THR A 134 -4.47 20.94 -13.09
N THR A 135 -4.04 21.67 -12.07
CA THR A 135 -2.67 21.65 -11.58
C THR A 135 -2.69 21.29 -10.10
N LEU A 136 -1.89 20.29 -9.72
CA LEU A 136 -1.77 19.80 -8.35
C LEU A 136 -0.31 19.79 -7.92
N ASN A 137 -0.03 19.90 -6.63
CA ASN A 137 1.32 19.66 -6.13
C ASN A 137 1.62 18.16 -6.09
N ALA A 138 2.87 17.79 -6.32
CA ALA A 138 3.32 16.40 -6.24
C ALA A 138 2.91 15.73 -4.91
N SER A 139 3.10 16.41 -3.78
CA SER A 139 2.70 15.92 -2.45
C SER A 139 1.19 15.63 -2.31
N GLN A 140 0.32 16.33 -3.06
CA GLN A 140 -1.12 16.07 -3.05
C GLN A 140 -1.48 14.78 -3.80
N LEU A 141 -0.62 14.37 -4.74
CA LEU A 141 -0.75 13.12 -5.50
C LEU A 141 0.00 11.95 -4.86
N GLN A 142 0.43 12.11 -3.60
CA GLN A 142 1.30 11.15 -2.90
C GLN A 142 2.64 10.90 -3.64
N LEU A 143 3.06 11.86 -4.46
CA LEU A 143 4.38 11.87 -5.07
C LEU A 143 5.36 12.63 -4.16
N GLU A 144 6.63 12.25 -4.20
CA GLU A 144 7.67 12.96 -3.46
C GLU A 144 7.89 14.35 -4.06
N GLY A 145 8.10 15.35 -3.22
CA GLY A 145 8.41 16.72 -3.65
C GLY A 145 7.23 17.70 -3.64
N THR A 146 7.53 18.96 -3.93
CA THR A 146 6.58 20.09 -3.86
C THR A 146 6.36 20.75 -5.22
N GLU A 147 6.84 20.13 -6.28
CA GLU A 147 6.74 20.65 -7.64
C GLU A 147 5.30 20.53 -8.15
N SER A 148 4.89 21.45 -9.03
CA SER A 148 3.58 21.43 -9.65
C SER A 148 3.50 20.39 -10.77
N VAL A 149 2.44 19.60 -10.75
CA VAL A 149 2.09 18.57 -11.72
C VAL A 149 0.87 19.04 -12.49
N ASN A 150 1.00 19.16 -13.81
CA ASN A 150 -0.11 19.52 -14.69
C ASN A 150 -0.82 18.26 -15.19
N LEU A 151 -2.14 18.23 -15.05
CA LEU A 151 -2.99 17.10 -15.38
C LEU A 151 -4.09 17.52 -16.36
N THR A 152 -4.27 16.74 -17.42
CA THR A 152 -5.43 16.84 -18.31
C THR A 152 -6.13 15.50 -18.37
N LEU A 153 -7.42 15.47 -18.06
CA LEU A 153 -8.28 14.28 -18.13
C LEU A 153 -9.23 14.43 -19.32
N GLU A 154 -9.12 13.51 -20.28
CA GLU A 154 -9.93 13.50 -21.49
C GLU A 154 -10.79 12.25 -21.57
N ARG A 155 -12.10 12.47 -21.78
CA ARG A 155 -13.09 11.42 -21.96
C ARG A 155 -13.83 11.65 -23.27
N LEU A 156 -13.63 10.74 -24.22
CA LEU A 156 -14.36 10.74 -25.48
C LEU A 156 -15.73 10.06 -25.33
N SER A 157 -16.72 10.60 -26.04
CA SER A 157 -18.08 10.07 -26.12
C SER A 157 -18.09 8.63 -26.64
N GLY A 158 -18.75 7.72 -25.90
CA GLY A 158 -18.87 6.30 -26.24
C GLY A 158 -17.89 5.38 -25.52
N ASN A 159 -16.90 5.94 -24.81
CA ASN A 159 -15.98 5.16 -23.98
C ASN A 159 -16.23 5.41 -22.49
N THR A 160 -16.75 4.40 -21.81
CA THR A 160 -17.04 4.44 -20.36
C THR A 160 -15.99 3.69 -19.53
N THR A 161 -15.07 2.97 -20.18
CA THR A 161 -14.16 2.02 -19.52
C THR A 161 -12.81 2.60 -19.16
N TYR A 162 -12.35 3.64 -19.86
CA TYR A 162 -11.09 4.30 -19.59
C TYR A 162 -11.18 5.81 -19.85
N THR A 163 -10.28 6.56 -19.22
CA THR A 163 -10.08 8.00 -19.44
C THR A 163 -8.63 8.20 -19.88
N CYS A 164 -8.39 9.18 -20.76
CA CYS A 164 -7.04 9.55 -21.16
C CYS A 164 -6.49 10.58 -20.18
N LEU A 165 -5.37 10.27 -19.55
CA LEU A 165 -4.68 11.15 -18.61
C LEU A 165 -3.40 11.65 -19.26
N THR A 166 -3.32 12.96 -19.47
CA THR A 166 -2.06 13.64 -19.76
C THR A 166 -1.48 14.14 -18.44
N ILE A 167 -0.28 13.71 -18.10
CA ILE A 167 0.45 14.18 -16.92
C ILE A 167 1.79 14.78 -17.35
N SER A 168 2.09 15.98 -16.86
CA SER A 168 3.34 16.69 -17.15
C SER A 168 4.04 17.06 -15.84
N ALA A 169 5.19 16.44 -15.57
CA ALA A 169 5.99 16.68 -14.37
C ALA A 169 7.46 16.24 -14.60
N PRO A 170 8.40 16.62 -13.73
CA PRO A 170 9.77 16.14 -13.77
C PRO A 170 9.86 14.60 -13.68
N ALA A 171 10.74 14.01 -14.50
CA ALA A 171 10.78 12.55 -14.70
C ALA A 171 10.96 11.75 -13.41
N ASN A 172 11.73 12.30 -12.47
CA ASN A 172 12.03 11.71 -11.16
C ASN A 172 10.82 11.61 -10.22
N LEU A 173 9.73 12.32 -10.52
CA LEU A 173 8.51 12.30 -9.72
C LEU A 173 7.49 11.28 -10.21
N LEU A 174 7.54 10.90 -11.48
CA LEU A 174 6.51 10.06 -12.09
C LEU A 174 6.80 8.57 -11.88
N PRO A 175 5.75 7.73 -11.75
CA PRO A 175 5.89 6.28 -11.79
C PRO A 175 6.28 5.83 -13.20
N MET A 176 7.59 5.69 -13.43
CA MET A 176 8.15 5.26 -14.71
C MET A 176 8.19 3.74 -14.89
N SER A 177 7.85 2.99 -13.84
CA SER A 177 7.67 1.54 -13.87
C SER A 177 6.25 1.19 -14.33
N LEU A 178 6.13 0.18 -15.20
CA LEU A 178 4.84 -0.36 -15.70
C LEU A 178 3.87 0.72 -16.20
N LEU A 179 4.30 1.45 -17.24
CA LEU A 179 3.45 2.50 -17.84
C LEU A 179 2.14 1.91 -18.40
N PRO A 180 1.00 2.55 -18.10
CA PRO A 180 -0.24 2.27 -18.80
C PRO A 180 -0.11 2.44 -20.32
N PRO A 181 -1.03 1.85 -21.10
CA PRO A 181 -1.00 1.98 -22.55
C PRO A 181 -1.10 3.45 -22.98
N MET A 182 -0.42 3.84 -24.06
CA MET A 182 -0.56 5.18 -24.63
C MET A 182 -1.99 5.41 -25.13
N CYS A 183 -2.52 6.60 -24.92
CA CYS A 183 -3.82 6.96 -25.49
C CYS A 183 -3.74 7.17 -27.01
N PRO A 184 -4.82 6.84 -27.77
CA PRO A 184 -4.86 7.10 -29.20
C PRO A 184 -4.78 8.61 -29.47
N ALA A 185 -4.19 8.99 -30.61
CA ALA A 185 -4.22 10.38 -31.04
C ALA A 185 -5.67 10.80 -31.29
N SER A 186 -6.16 11.80 -30.55
CA SER A 186 -7.51 12.35 -30.78
C SER A 186 -7.46 13.35 -31.92
N GLU A 187 -8.24 13.12 -32.98
CA GLU A 187 -8.47 14.12 -34.04
C GLU A 187 -9.45 15.23 -33.59
N LYS A 188 -10.23 14.97 -32.53
CA LYS A 188 -11.17 15.94 -31.98
C LYS A 188 -10.45 16.90 -31.04
N ASN A 189 -10.40 18.17 -31.43
CA ASN A 189 -10.00 19.27 -30.56
C ASN A 189 -11.11 19.57 -29.55
N ILE A 190 -11.02 18.97 -28.37
CA ILE A 190 -11.90 19.26 -27.24
C ILE A 190 -11.31 20.45 -26.48
N SER A 191 -12.11 21.49 -26.21
CA SER A 191 -11.65 22.64 -25.43
C SER A 191 -11.44 22.24 -23.95
N PRO A 192 -10.27 22.48 -23.35
CA PRO A 192 -10.01 22.13 -21.96
C PRO A 192 -10.76 23.06 -21.00
N ILE A 193 -11.51 22.47 -20.08
CA ILE A 193 -12.20 23.15 -18.97
C ILE A 193 -11.22 23.21 -17.80
N HIS A 194 -10.94 24.41 -17.32
CA HIS A 194 -10.08 24.60 -16.15
C HIS A 194 -10.86 24.32 -14.87
N VAL A 195 -10.33 23.41 -14.06
CA VAL A 195 -10.96 22.95 -12.83
C VAL A 195 -9.97 23.00 -11.67
N ASP A 196 -10.46 23.42 -10.51
CA ASP A 196 -9.70 23.40 -9.27
C ASP A 196 -10.01 22.11 -8.52
N ALA A 197 -8.97 21.48 -7.99
CA ALA A 197 -9.10 20.26 -7.20
C ALA A 197 -9.42 20.63 -5.75
N SER A 198 -10.58 20.18 -5.27
CA SER A 198 -11.06 20.40 -3.90
C SER A 198 -11.30 19.07 -3.19
N ASN A 199 -10.99 19.06 -1.89
CA ASN A 199 -11.36 17.95 -0.98
C ASN A 199 -12.68 18.22 -0.26
N GLU A 200 -13.27 19.40 -0.46
CA GLU A 200 -14.51 19.81 0.19
C GLU A 200 -15.73 19.39 -0.64
N MET A 201 -16.87 19.25 0.04
CA MET A 201 -18.13 18.91 -0.61
C MET A 201 -18.58 20.05 -1.55
N PRO A 202 -19.11 19.76 -2.76
CA PRO A 202 -19.52 20.78 -3.70
C PRO A 202 -20.58 21.70 -3.10
N THR A 203 -20.42 23.00 -3.31
CA THR A 203 -21.51 23.95 -3.11
C THR A 203 -22.57 23.72 -4.19
N ALA A 204 -23.86 23.80 -3.84
CA ALA A 204 -24.98 23.41 -4.71
C ALA A 204 -25.05 24.13 -6.07
N SER A 205 -24.36 25.27 -6.23
CA SER A 205 -24.27 26.05 -7.48
C SER A 205 -23.10 25.67 -8.39
N GLN A 206 -22.10 24.95 -7.89
CA GLN A 206 -20.85 24.68 -8.62
C GLN A 206 -20.91 23.32 -9.34
N THR A 207 -20.51 23.29 -10.61
CA THR A 207 -20.36 22.03 -11.36
C THR A 207 -19.03 21.38 -10.97
N CYS A 208 -19.10 20.16 -10.43
CA CYS A 208 -17.94 19.38 -10.04
C CYS A 208 -17.95 18.00 -10.69
N TYR A 209 -16.76 17.44 -10.86
CA TYR A 209 -16.53 16.12 -11.40
C TYR A 209 -15.80 15.27 -10.36
N SER A 210 -16.42 14.18 -9.94
CA SER A 210 -15.78 13.18 -9.09
C SER A 210 -15.08 12.13 -9.94
N LEU A 211 -13.95 11.65 -9.44
CA LEU A 211 -13.13 10.64 -10.08
C LEU A 211 -13.21 9.35 -9.26
N HIS A 212 -13.38 8.22 -9.92
CA HIS A 212 -13.37 6.91 -9.29
C HIS A 212 -12.31 6.05 -9.97
N SER A 213 -11.25 5.70 -9.23
CA SER A 213 -10.21 4.80 -9.71
C SER A 213 -10.59 3.34 -9.48
N LYS A 214 -10.12 2.47 -10.38
CA LYS A 214 -10.18 1.03 -10.19
C LYS A 214 -8.75 0.50 -10.22
N ASN A 215 -8.35 -0.20 -9.16
CA ASN A 215 -7.04 -0.83 -9.09
C ASN A 215 -6.87 -1.85 -10.23
N ASP A 216 -5.77 -1.72 -10.96
CA ASP A 216 -5.38 -2.65 -12.01
C ASP A 216 -4.04 -3.30 -11.64
N PRO A 217 -4.00 -4.63 -11.40
CA PRO A 217 -2.77 -5.30 -10.97
C PRO A 217 -1.65 -5.21 -12.02
N THR A 218 -1.95 -4.86 -13.28
CA THR A 218 -0.92 -4.70 -14.32
C THR A 218 -0.06 -3.44 -14.15
N PHE A 219 -0.48 -2.49 -13.30
CA PHE A 219 0.30 -1.29 -13.01
C PHE A 219 1.10 -1.37 -11.71
N THR A 220 0.79 -2.36 -10.86
CA THR A 220 1.56 -2.60 -9.64
C THR A 220 2.68 -3.59 -9.93
N VAL A 221 3.91 -3.21 -9.57
CA VAL A 221 5.04 -4.14 -9.59
C VAL A 221 4.82 -5.17 -8.50
N MET A 222 4.61 -6.41 -8.91
CA MET A 222 4.45 -7.52 -8.00
C MET A 222 5.81 -8.11 -7.62
N LEU A 223 5.89 -8.72 -6.44
CA LEU A 223 7.03 -9.55 -6.05
C LEU A 223 7.23 -10.66 -7.07
N THR A 224 8.49 -10.90 -7.43
CA THR A 224 8.87 -12.04 -8.26
C THR A 224 8.68 -13.35 -7.48
N SER A 225 8.59 -14.46 -8.20
CA SER A 225 8.42 -15.78 -7.57
C SER A 225 9.61 -16.12 -6.67
N GLU A 226 10.81 -15.69 -7.04
CA GLU A 226 12.05 -15.86 -6.30
C GLU A 226 12.02 -15.08 -4.98
N GLU A 227 11.72 -13.77 -5.03
CA GLU A 227 11.62 -12.92 -3.83
C GLU A 227 10.54 -13.43 -2.88
N GLN A 228 9.38 -13.80 -3.43
CA GLN A 228 8.28 -14.37 -2.66
C GLN A 228 8.68 -15.69 -2.00
N SER A 229 9.43 -16.56 -2.70
CA SER A 229 9.92 -17.82 -2.13
C SER A 229 10.87 -17.62 -0.96
N VAL A 230 11.73 -16.59 -1.02
CA VAL A 230 12.64 -16.22 0.06
C VAL A 230 11.85 -15.75 1.27
N ALA A 231 10.87 -14.87 1.08
CA ALA A 231 9.99 -14.42 2.16
C ALA A 231 9.25 -15.60 2.81
N VAL A 232 8.59 -16.44 2.01
CA VAL A 232 7.88 -17.65 2.48
C VAL A 232 8.80 -18.57 3.28
N ARG A 233 10.02 -18.79 2.80
CA ARG A 233 11.02 -19.62 3.49
C ARG A 233 11.37 -19.04 4.86
N HIS A 234 11.63 -17.73 4.95
CA HIS A 234 11.93 -17.08 6.23
C HIS A 234 10.75 -17.16 7.21
N LEU A 235 9.52 -16.95 6.74
CA LEU A 235 8.33 -17.09 7.59
C LEU A 235 8.22 -18.52 8.16
N LEU A 236 8.44 -19.54 7.33
CA LEU A 236 8.40 -20.93 7.77
C LEU A 236 9.53 -21.27 8.74
N GLU A 237 10.75 -20.82 8.47
CA GLU A 237 11.91 -21.02 9.35
C GLU A 237 11.68 -20.42 10.74
N VAL A 238 11.23 -19.17 10.80
CA VAL A 238 10.90 -18.50 12.06
C VAL A 238 9.75 -19.21 12.78
N SER A 239 8.70 -19.62 12.06
CA SER A 239 7.59 -20.37 12.66
C SER A 239 8.04 -21.72 13.23
N GLY A 240 8.94 -22.43 12.56
CA GLY A 240 9.52 -23.69 13.02
C GLY A 240 10.37 -23.50 14.28
N CYS A 241 11.15 -22.41 14.34
CA CYS A 241 11.89 -22.03 15.55
C CYS A 241 10.93 -21.76 16.73
N LEU A 242 9.87 -20.98 16.52
CA LEU A 242 8.86 -20.69 17.54
C LEU A 242 8.16 -21.96 18.04
N LEU A 243 7.77 -22.87 17.14
CA LEU A 243 7.17 -24.15 17.50
C LEU A 243 8.14 -25.03 18.31
N THR A 244 9.42 -25.02 17.96
CA THR A 244 10.46 -25.75 18.72
C THR A 244 10.59 -25.19 20.14
N VAL A 245 10.59 -23.87 20.30
CA VAL A 245 10.58 -23.22 21.63
C VAL A 245 9.33 -23.61 22.41
N CYS A 246 8.15 -23.59 21.78
CA CYS A 246 6.90 -24.04 22.39
C CYS A 246 6.98 -25.51 22.85
N LEU A 247 7.54 -26.41 22.04
CA LEU A 247 7.75 -27.81 22.41
C LEU A 247 8.69 -27.94 23.61
N MET A 248 9.80 -27.20 23.63
CA MET A 248 10.74 -27.22 24.74
C MET A 248 10.10 -26.72 26.05
N LEU A 249 9.27 -25.67 25.99
CA LEU A 249 8.51 -25.18 27.15
C LEU A 249 7.53 -26.24 27.67
N CYS A 250 6.82 -26.94 26.77
CA CYS A 250 5.92 -28.04 27.14
C CYS A 250 6.68 -29.20 27.81
N LEU A 251 7.84 -29.59 27.27
CA LEU A 251 8.67 -30.65 27.84
C LEU A 251 9.24 -30.26 29.20
N ALA A 252 9.73 -29.02 29.35
CA ALA A 252 10.23 -28.51 30.61
C ALA A 252 9.14 -28.52 31.70
N ALA A 253 7.95 -28.00 31.39
CA ALA A 253 6.81 -28.01 32.31
C ALA A 253 6.35 -29.44 32.68
N GLY A 254 6.33 -30.35 31.71
CA GLY A 254 5.97 -31.75 31.95
C GLY A 254 6.99 -32.48 32.84
N LEU A 255 8.28 -32.25 32.62
CA LEU A 255 9.37 -32.89 33.38
C LEU A 255 9.46 -32.33 34.82
N THR A 256 9.40 -31.01 35.02
CA THR A 256 9.46 -30.42 36.37
C THR A 256 8.30 -30.87 37.25
N HIS A 257 7.09 -30.98 36.70
CA HIS A 257 5.93 -31.47 37.44
C HIS A 257 6.06 -32.97 37.78
N SER A 258 6.59 -33.78 36.86
CA SER A 258 6.82 -35.21 37.11
C SER A 258 7.85 -35.46 38.23
N LEU A 259 8.92 -34.65 38.28
CA LEU A 259 9.95 -34.72 39.32
C LEU A 259 9.40 -34.26 40.68
N THR A 260 8.66 -33.14 40.70
CA THR A 260 8.03 -32.63 41.92
C THR A 260 7.03 -33.64 42.50
N ARG A 261 6.18 -34.23 41.65
CA ARG A 261 5.26 -35.28 42.06
C ARG A 261 6.01 -36.50 42.61
N ARG A 262 7.05 -36.98 41.93
CA ARG A 262 7.85 -38.13 42.38
C ARG A 262 8.51 -37.88 43.74
N ASN A 263 9.07 -36.69 43.97
CA ASN A 263 9.67 -36.34 45.26
C ASN A 263 8.64 -36.28 46.39
N ASN A 264 7.44 -35.75 46.11
CA ASN A 264 6.36 -35.69 47.09
C ASN A 264 5.84 -37.09 47.48
N TRP A 265 5.80 -38.03 46.52
CA TRP A 265 5.44 -39.42 46.79
C TRP A 265 6.51 -40.15 47.62
N ASN A 266 7.80 -39.95 47.32
CA ASN A 266 8.89 -40.54 48.09
C ASN A 266 8.97 -39.97 49.53
N GLY A 267 8.58 -38.72 49.74
CA GLY A 267 8.52 -38.09 51.07
C GLY A 267 7.38 -38.63 51.95
N LEU A 268 6.25 -39.00 51.35
CA LEU A 268 5.13 -39.63 52.08
C LEU A 268 5.43 -41.08 52.47
N ASP A 269 6.19 -41.83 51.68
CA ASP A 269 6.56 -43.21 52.02
C ASP A 269 7.53 -43.28 53.22
N LEU A 270 8.39 -42.29 53.39
CA LEU A 270 9.30 -42.20 54.55
C LEU A 270 8.56 -41.92 55.87
N GLN A 271 7.30 -41.46 55.82
CA GLN A 271 6.50 -41.14 57.00
C GLN A 271 5.64 -42.33 57.46
N ASN A 272 5.61 -43.42 56.70
CA ASN A 272 4.77 -44.60 56.96
C ASN A 272 5.56 -45.81 57.48
N GLU A 273 6.76 -45.61 58.05
CA GLU A 273 7.51 -46.71 58.68
C GLU A 273 6.84 -47.08 60.01
N PRO A 274 6.25 -48.28 60.17
CA PRO A 274 5.53 -48.64 61.38
C PRO A 274 6.52 -48.87 62.52
N LEU A 275 6.32 -48.20 63.65
CA LEU A 275 6.96 -48.56 64.92
C LEU A 275 6.67 -50.04 65.21
N ILE A 276 7.70 -50.88 65.10
CA ILE A 276 7.70 -52.24 65.61
C ILE A 276 7.97 -52.12 67.11
N ASP A 277 6.92 -52.18 67.92
CA ASP A 277 7.05 -52.34 69.38
C ASP A 277 7.26 -53.81 69.74
N ALA A 278 8.12 -53.97 70.76
CA ALA A 278 8.68 -55.20 71.32
C ALA A 278 7.70 -56.06 72.14
#